data_AF-A0A524N4D7-F1
#
_entry.id   AF-A0A524N4D7-F1
#
_cell.length_a   1.000
_cell.length_b   1.000
_cell.length_c   1.000
_cell.angle_alpha   90.00
_cell.angle_beta   90.00
_cell.angle_gamma   90.00
#
_symmetry.space_group_name_H-M   'P 1'
#
loop_
_entity.id
_entity.type
_entity.pdbx_description
1 polymer ?
#
loop_
_entity_poly.entity_id
_entity_poly.type
_entity_poly.pdbx_seq_one_letter_code
_entity_poly.pdbx_strand_id
1 'polypeptide(L)'
;MSADHLSHVWFKVTDLEVASGEGSWVTTTSGERYLDFSGGIAVTSTGHSHPHVTAAIAAQAQRFVHAQANVYTHDLMQPLAARLAEISPDGIDTFFYANSGAEITEAAVKLAKQATGRPNIIVFQGSFHGRTHQAMAMTTSKTVYRAG
;
A
#
# COMPACT_ATOMS: atom_id res chain seq x y z
N MET A 1 -15.50 32.04 4.37
CA MET A 1 -14.92 30.97 3.54
C MET A 1 -14.46 29.90 4.50
N SER A 2 -14.99 28.67 4.41
CA SER A 2 -14.45 27.56 5.20
C SER A 2 -12.99 27.40 4.84
N ALA A 3 -12.08 27.40 5.82
CA ALA A 3 -10.67 27.25 5.54
C ALA A 3 -10.39 25.79 5.18
N ASP A 4 -10.23 25.51 3.89
CA ASP A 4 -9.73 24.22 3.43
C ASP A 4 -8.26 24.11 3.85
N HIS A 5 -7.99 23.18 4.77
CA HIS A 5 -6.64 22.91 5.28
C HIS A 5 -5.96 21.75 4.55
N LEU A 6 -6.59 21.18 3.51
CA LEU A 6 -6.03 20.08 2.73
C LEU A 6 -5.29 20.59 1.50
N SER A 7 -4.14 20.00 1.22
CA SER A 7 -3.41 20.26 -0.02
C SER A 7 -4.17 19.74 -1.24
N HIS A 8 -4.23 20.55 -2.29
CA HIS A 8 -4.84 20.19 -3.57
C HIS A 8 -3.95 19.28 -4.45
N VAL A 9 -2.83 18.77 -3.93
CA VAL A 9 -1.91 17.88 -4.69
C VAL A 9 -2.56 16.52 -5.02
N TRP A 10 -3.56 16.10 -4.26
CA TRP A 10 -4.27 14.85 -4.47
C TRP A 10 -5.43 15.06 -5.43
N PHE A 11 -5.36 14.43 -6.61
CA PHE A 11 -6.52 14.40 -7.50
C PHE A 11 -7.64 13.59 -6.83
N LYS A 12 -8.86 14.12 -6.88
CA LYS A 12 -10.07 13.45 -6.40
C LYS A 12 -10.86 12.93 -7.60
N VAL A 13 -11.39 11.70 -7.48
CA VAL A 13 -12.27 11.12 -8.50
C VAL A 13 -13.73 11.47 -8.22
N THR A 14 -14.08 11.68 -6.96
CA THR A 14 -15.41 12.08 -6.49
C THR A 14 -15.28 13.08 -5.35
N ASP A 15 -16.35 13.83 -5.08
CA ASP A 15 -16.48 14.74 -3.92
C ASP A 15 -17.26 14.09 -2.76
N LEU A 16 -17.40 12.75 -2.76
CA LEU A 16 -18.15 12.05 -1.72
C LEU A 16 -17.40 12.11 -0.37
N GLU A 17 -18.09 12.62 0.65
CA GLU A 17 -17.62 12.57 2.04
C GLU A 17 -18.08 11.25 2.68
N VAL A 18 -17.18 10.27 2.75
CA VAL A 18 -17.49 8.93 3.30
C VAL A 18 -17.30 8.90 4.82
N ALA A 19 -18.31 8.39 5.54
CA ALA A 19 -18.31 8.24 6.99
C ALA A 19 -18.04 6.80 7.46
N SER A 20 -18.45 5.79 6.67
CA SER A 20 -18.22 4.38 6.99
C SER A 20 -18.20 3.50 5.74
N GLY A 21 -17.70 2.28 5.87
CA GLY A 21 -17.74 1.29 4.80
C GLY A 21 -17.90 -0.13 5.34
N GLU A 22 -18.64 -0.95 4.59
CA GLU A 22 -18.92 -2.36 4.88
C GLU A 22 -18.99 -3.16 3.58
N GLY A 23 -18.17 -4.20 3.47
CA GLY A 23 -18.11 -5.00 2.25
C GLY A 23 -17.75 -4.14 1.04
N SER A 24 -18.57 -4.17 -0.01
CA SER A 24 -18.36 -3.32 -1.20
C SER A 24 -19.06 -1.96 -1.11
N TRP A 25 -19.58 -1.55 0.04
CA TRP A 25 -20.37 -0.33 0.18
C TRP A 25 -19.66 0.72 1.03
N VAL A 26 -19.88 1.98 0.68
CA VAL A 26 -19.55 3.14 1.50
C VAL A 26 -20.82 3.92 1.84
N THR A 27 -20.88 4.49 3.04
CA THR A 27 -21.96 5.37 3.49
C THR A 27 -21.40 6.76 3.71
N THR A 28 -22.03 7.76 3.12
CA THR A 28 -21.61 9.16 3.22
C THR A 28 -22.04 9.80 4.54
N THR A 29 -21.51 10.98 4.84
CA THR A 29 -21.90 11.80 6.00
C THR A 29 -23.37 12.26 5.94
N SER A 30 -23.97 12.34 4.75
CA SER A 30 -25.40 12.58 4.54
C SER A 30 -26.28 11.32 4.71
N GLY A 31 -25.67 10.14 4.90
CA GLY A 31 -26.36 8.87 5.06
C GLY A 31 -26.65 8.11 3.76
N GLU A 32 -26.21 8.62 2.60
CA GLU A 32 -26.39 7.94 1.31
C GLU A 32 -25.37 6.80 1.13
N ARG A 33 -25.81 5.69 0.54
CA ARG A 33 -24.98 4.50 0.32
C ARG A 33 -24.58 4.36 -1.14
N TYR A 34 -23.30 4.10 -1.39
CA TYR A 34 -22.73 3.90 -2.73
C TYR A 34 -22.00 2.56 -2.81
N LEU A 35 -22.17 1.88 -3.94
CA LEU A 35 -21.40 0.68 -4.27
C LEU A 35 -20.03 1.11 -4.79
N ASP A 36 -18.96 0.66 -4.14
CA ASP A 36 -17.59 1.05 -4.42
C ASP A 36 -16.95 0.14 -5.49
N PHE A 37 -16.81 0.67 -6.70
CA PHE A 37 -16.10 0.03 -7.81
C PHE A 37 -14.61 0.39 -7.87
N SER A 38 -14.11 1.23 -6.95
CA SER A 38 -12.69 1.61 -6.88
C SER A 38 -11.86 0.64 -6.05
N GLY A 39 -12.47 -0.02 -5.07
CA GLY A 39 -11.78 -0.86 -4.10
C GLY A 39 -10.67 -0.12 -3.35
N GLY A 40 -10.82 1.20 -3.15
CA GLY A 40 -9.76 2.03 -2.56
C GLY A 40 -8.47 2.04 -3.37
N ILE A 41 -8.55 2.01 -4.71
CA ILE A 41 -7.41 1.78 -5.61
C ILE A 41 -6.84 0.37 -5.38
N ALA A 42 -7.71 -0.63 -5.50
CA ALA A 42 -7.40 -2.06 -5.37
C ALA A 42 -6.81 -2.50 -4.01
N VAL A 43 -7.06 -1.76 -2.93
CA VAL A 43 -6.60 -2.07 -1.57
C VAL A 43 -7.63 -2.93 -0.81
N THR A 44 -8.92 -2.60 -0.90
CA THR A 44 -9.97 -3.19 -0.06
C THR A 44 -10.57 -4.46 -0.68
N SER A 45 -9.71 -5.40 -1.09
CA SER A 45 -10.12 -6.64 -1.77
C SER A 45 -10.99 -7.56 -0.90
N THR A 46 -10.82 -7.53 0.42
CA THR A 46 -11.68 -8.23 1.39
C THR A 46 -12.95 -7.45 1.74
N GLY A 47 -13.17 -6.29 1.13
CA GLY A 47 -14.21 -5.33 1.50
C GLY A 47 -13.80 -4.39 2.63
N HIS A 48 -14.52 -3.27 2.71
CA HIS A 48 -14.40 -2.29 3.79
C HIS A 48 -14.75 -2.92 5.13
N SER A 49 -13.95 -2.62 6.16
CA SER A 49 -14.17 -3.03 7.56
C SER A 49 -14.41 -4.54 7.78
N HIS A 50 -13.75 -5.41 7.00
CA HIS A 50 -13.93 -6.86 7.11
C HIS A 50 -13.79 -7.36 8.57
N PRO A 51 -14.80 -8.06 9.15
CA PRO A 51 -14.84 -8.34 10.59
C PRO A 51 -13.62 -9.07 11.16
N HIS A 52 -13.05 -10.01 10.40
CA HIS A 52 -11.83 -10.71 10.83
C HIS A 52 -10.60 -9.78 10.88
N VAL A 53 -10.50 -8.82 9.95
CA VAL A 53 -9.36 -7.91 9.85
C VAL A 53 -9.42 -6.87 10.96
N THR A 54 -10.60 -6.26 11.16
CA THR A 54 -10.80 -5.23 12.18
C THR A 54 -10.63 -5.80 13.59
N ALA A 55 -11.15 -7.00 13.87
CA ALA A 55 -10.93 -7.68 15.14
C ALA A 55 -9.44 -7.99 15.41
N ALA A 56 -8.71 -8.48 14.40
CA ALA A 56 -7.28 -8.77 14.53
C ALA A 56 -6.45 -7.50 14.79
N ILE A 57 -6.74 -6.40 14.10
CA ILE A 57 -6.11 -5.09 14.33
C ILE A 57 -6.38 -4.61 15.76
N ALA A 58 -7.63 -4.65 16.21
CA ALA A 58 -8.01 -4.20 17.54
C ALA A 58 -7.31 -5.02 18.64
N ALA A 59 -7.28 -6.35 18.51
CA ALA A 59 -6.61 -7.23 19.46
C ALA A 59 -5.09 -6.97 19.49
N GLN A 60 -4.46 -6.78 18.34
CA GLN A 60 -3.02 -6.50 18.26
C GLN A 60 -2.67 -5.14 18.86
N ALA A 61 -3.47 -4.11 18.62
CA ALA A 61 -3.24 -2.77 19.15
C ALA A 61 -3.23 -2.73 20.70
N GLN A 62 -3.98 -3.63 21.35
CA GLN A 62 -3.96 -3.80 22.82
C GLN A 62 -2.65 -4.43 23.34
N ARG A 63 -1.93 -5.18 22.50
CA ARG A 63 -0.61 -5.74 22.82
C ARG A 63 0.48 -4.69 22.61
N PHE A 64 0.50 -4.10 21.41
CA PHE A 64 1.35 -2.98 21.02
C PHE A 64 0.96 -2.48 19.62
N VAL A 65 1.16 -1.17 19.39
CA VAL A 65 0.93 -0.53 18.08
C VAL A 65 2.17 -0.61 17.18
N HIS A 66 3.38 -0.59 17.77
CA HIS A 66 4.63 -0.58 17.03
C HIS A 66 5.73 -1.36 17.75
N ALA A 67 6.30 -2.34 17.06
CA ALA A 67 7.51 -3.05 17.45
C ALA A 67 8.48 -3.02 16.27
N GLN A 68 9.43 -2.09 16.30
CA GLN A 68 10.34 -1.84 15.18
C GLN A 68 11.21 -3.07 14.90
N ALA A 69 11.20 -3.57 13.66
CA ALA A 69 11.82 -4.85 13.28
C ALA A 69 13.35 -4.93 13.41
N ASN A 70 14.07 -3.79 13.51
CA ASN A 70 15.51 -3.79 13.79
C ASN A 70 15.81 -3.79 15.30
N VAL A 71 14.80 -3.56 16.15
CA VAL A 71 14.94 -3.57 17.61
C VAL A 71 14.34 -4.83 18.21
N TYR A 72 13.19 -5.29 17.70
CA TYR A 72 12.46 -6.42 18.23
C TYR A 72 12.02 -7.39 17.13
N THR A 73 11.98 -8.68 17.47
CA THR A 73 11.28 -9.70 16.68
C THR A 73 9.97 -10.04 17.39
N HIS A 74 8.84 -9.80 16.74
CA HIS A 74 7.53 -10.15 17.31
C HIS A 74 6.97 -11.46 16.74
N ASP A 75 6.09 -12.09 17.50
CA ASP A 75 5.54 -13.43 17.27
C ASP A 75 4.74 -13.61 15.97
N LEU A 76 4.36 -12.52 15.31
CA LEU A 76 3.61 -12.54 14.05
C LEU A 76 4.48 -12.46 12.78
N MET A 77 5.78 -12.16 12.89
CA MET A 77 6.66 -12.05 11.71
C MET A 77 6.84 -13.38 10.99
N GLN A 78 7.22 -14.43 11.73
CA GLN A 78 7.46 -15.75 11.15
C GLN A 78 6.18 -16.42 10.60
N PRO A 79 5.02 -16.38 11.30
CA PRO A 79 3.76 -16.88 10.74
C PRO A 79 3.36 -16.17 9.45
N LEU A 80 3.56 -14.85 9.36
CA LEU A 80 3.28 -14.10 8.13
C LEU A 80 4.20 -14.55 6.99
N ALA A 81 5.51 -14.68 7.23
CA ALA A 81 6.47 -15.18 6.24
C ALA A 81 6.09 -16.59 5.74
N ALA A 82 5.72 -17.49 6.65
CA ALA A 82 5.31 -18.85 6.30
C ALA A 82 4.07 -18.85 5.40
N ARG A 83 3.06 -18.02 5.69
CA ARG A 83 1.87 -17.92 4.82
C ARG A 83 2.15 -17.27 3.47
N LEU A 84 3.08 -16.33 3.40
CA LEU A 84 3.50 -15.77 2.12
C LEU A 84 4.23 -16.83 1.27
N ALA A 85 5.07 -17.66 1.87
CA ALA A 85 5.77 -18.75 1.17
C ALA A 85 4.79 -19.73 0.50
N GLU A 86 3.69 -20.07 1.18
CA GLU A 86 2.67 -21.01 0.66
C GLU A 86 1.96 -20.53 -0.62
N ILE A 87 1.86 -19.22 -0.81
CA ILE A 87 1.17 -18.62 -1.97
C ILE A 87 2.14 -18.02 -2.99
N SER A 88 3.43 -18.00 -2.70
CA SER A 88 4.45 -17.45 -3.58
C SER A 88 4.87 -18.48 -4.64
N PRO A 89 5.30 -18.04 -5.83
CA PRO A 89 5.92 -18.93 -6.82
C PRO A 89 7.14 -19.66 -6.26
N ASP A 90 7.44 -20.83 -6.83
CA ASP A 90 8.63 -21.61 -6.49
C ASP A 90 9.91 -20.75 -6.56
N GLY A 91 10.76 -20.89 -5.54
CA GLY A 91 12.02 -20.14 -5.42
C GLY A 91 11.91 -18.78 -4.71
N ILE A 92 10.72 -18.36 -4.28
CA ILE A 92 10.52 -17.18 -3.43
C ILE A 92 10.15 -17.63 -2.01
N ASP A 93 11.13 -17.64 -1.11
CA ASP A 93 11.00 -18.15 0.27
C ASP A 93 11.36 -17.14 1.38
N THR A 94 11.85 -15.96 0.99
CA THR A 94 12.39 -14.95 1.91
C THR A 94 11.71 -13.60 1.66
N PHE A 95 11.19 -12.98 2.73
CA PHE A 95 10.32 -11.82 2.64
C PHE A 95 10.89 -10.60 3.36
N PHE A 96 10.77 -9.45 2.71
CA PHE A 96 11.05 -8.13 3.27
C PHE A 96 9.75 -7.33 3.35
N TYR A 97 9.52 -6.63 4.46
CA TYR A 97 8.30 -5.87 4.71
C TYR A 97 8.58 -4.36 4.66
N ALA A 98 7.65 -3.60 4.09
CA ALA A 98 7.60 -2.14 4.15
C ALA A 98 6.14 -1.67 4.15
N ASN A 99 5.92 -0.36 4.27
CA ASN A 99 4.58 0.21 4.48
C ASN A 99 3.85 0.48 3.16
N SER A 100 4.60 0.79 2.10
CA SER A 100 4.07 1.21 0.81
C SER A 100 4.69 0.44 -0.36
N GLY A 101 3.95 0.38 -1.47
CA GLY A 101 4.46 -0.19 -2.72
C GLY A 101 5.69 0.56 -3.27
N ALA A 102 5.80 1.87 -3.01
CA ALA A 102 6.96 2.65 -3.40
C ALA A 102 8.23 2.21 -2.63
N GLU A 103 8.15 2.07 -1.30
CA GLU A 103 9.27 1.57 -0.49
C GLU A 103 9.70 0.16 -0.91
N ILE A 104 8.75 -0.75 -1.16
CA ILE A 104 9.07 -2.11 -1.65
C ILE A 104 9.76 -2.05 -3.00
N THR A 105 9.30 -1.17 -3.90
CA THR A 105 9.92 -1.02 -5.22
C THR A 105 11.35 -0.51 -5.12
N GLU A 106 11.63 0.47 -4.26
CA GLU A 106 12.99 0.95 -4.02
C GLU A 106 13.88 -0.10 -3.34
N ALA A 107 13.33 -0.86 -2.38
CA ALA A 107 14.03 -1.97 -1.74
C ALA A 107 14.40 -3.07 -2.76
N ALA A 108 13.50 -3.41 -3.67
CA ALA A 108 13.76 -4.37 -4.75
C ALA A 108 14.89 -3.91 -5.68
N VAL A 109 14.91 -2.62 -6.06
CA VAL A 109 16.01 -2.04 -6.86
C VAL A 109 17.34 -2.13 -6.11
N LYS A 110 17.35 -1.79 -4.81
CA LYS A 110 18.56 -1.89 -3.97
C LYS A 110 19.07 -3.33 -3.90
N LEU A 111 18.17 -4.29 -3.67
CA LEU A 111 18.50 -5.72 -3.62
C LEU A 111 19.08 -6.21 -4.95
N ALA A 112 18.43 -5.88 -6.08
CA ALA A 112 18.89 -6.30 -7.40
C ALA A 112 20.28 -5.72 -7.74
N LYS A 113 20.52 -4.45 -7.42
CA LYS A 113 21.84 -3.81 -7.60
C LYS A 113 22.90 -4.48 -6.73
N GLN A 114 22.59 -4.76 -5.46
CA GLN A 114 23.50 -5.42 -4.55
C GLN A 114 23.85 -6.85 -5.01
N ALA A 115 22.85 -7.62 -5.43
CA ALA A 115 23.02 -9.01 -5.84
C ALA A 115 23.78 -9.15 -7.17
N THR A 116 23.61 -8.21 -8.10
CA THR A 116 24.18 -8.31 -9.45
C THR A 116 25.42 -7.44 -9.67
N GLY A 117 25.65 -6.43 -8.83
CA GLY A 117 26.67 -5.40 -9.05
C GLY A 117 26.38 -4.46 -10.23
N ARG A 118 25.20 -4.57 -10.86
CA ARG A 118 24.85 -3.80 -12.07
C ARG A 118 24.09 -2.52 -11.69
N PRO A 119 24.49 -1.34 -12.19
CA PRO A 119 23.92 -0.07 -11.74
C PRO A 119 22.60 0.31 -12.43
N ASN A 120 22.36 -0.21 -13.63
CA ASN A 120 21.28 0.22 -14.51
C ASN A 120 19.99 -0.57 -14.28
N ILE A 121 18.86 0.13 -14.31
CA ILE A 121 17.50 -0.44 -14.21
C ILE A 121 16.76 -0.15 -15.51
N ILE A 122 16.04 -1.15 -16.03
CA ILE A 122 15.19 -1.02 -17.21
C ILE A 122 13.74 -0.94 -16.75
N VAL A 123 12.98 0.01 -17.30
CA VAL A 123 11.54 0.17 -17.07
C VAL A 123 10.81 0.25 -18.40
N PHE A 124 9.53 -0.09 -18.39
CA PHE A 124 8.71 -0.12 -19.60
C PHE A 124 7.83 1.12 -19.72
N GLN A 125 7.45 1.47 -20.95
CA GLN A 125 6.44 2.50 -21.21
C GLN A 125 5.08 2.06 -20.66
N GLY A 126 4.34 3.00 -20.03
CA GLY A 126 3.08 2.72 -19.33
C GLY A 126 3.20 2.24 -17.88
N SER A 127 4.41 2.08 -17.34
CA SER A 127 4.65 1.57 -15.98
C SER A 127 4.31 2.57 -14.87
N PHE A 128 3.93 2.06 -13.71
CA PHE A 128 3.74 2.82 -12.47
C PHE A 128 4.42 2.09 -11.30
N HIS A 129 5.30 2.80 -10.61
CA HIS A 129 6.17 2.23 -9.57
C HIS A 129 6.09 2.97 -8.22
N GLY A 130 5.26 4.01 -8.15
CA GLY A 130 5.08 4.83 -6.95
C GLY A 130 5.48 6.29 -7.15
N ARG A 131 5.48 7.04 -6.05
CA ARG A 131 5.65 8.51 -6.04
C ARG A 131 6.80 9.04 -5.18
N THR A 132 7.64 8.15 -4.62
CA THR A 132 8.95 8.54 -4.08
C THR A 132 9.90 8.89 -5.23
N HIS A 133 11.02 9.55 -4.94
CA HIS A 133 11.90 10.09 -5.99
C HIS A 133 12.40 9.01 -6.97
N GLN A 134 12.91 7.86 -6.47
CA GLN A 134 13.36 6.77 -7.35
C GLN A 134 12.18 6.10 -8.06
N ALA A 135 11.05 5.89 -7.37
CA ALA A 135 9.84 5.34 -7.97
C ALA A 135 9.26 6.20 -9.10
N MET A 136 9.32 7.53 -8.98
CA MET A 136 8.92 8.48 -10.02
C MET A 136 9.84 8.42 -11.23
N ALA A 137 11.15 8.32 -11.02
CA ALA A 137 12.11 8.11 -12.10
C ALA A 137 11.78 6.84 -12.91
N MET A 138 11.26 5.81 -12.25
CA MET A 138 10.84 4.56 -12.90
C MET A 138 9.44 4.60 -13.52
N THR A 139 8.55 5.48 -13.08
CA THR A 139 7.15 5.57 -13.52
C THR A 139 7.00 6.29 -14.86
N THR A 140 6.53 5.60 -15.91
CA THR A 140 6.32 6.18 -17.26
C THR A 140 4.85 6.40 -17.62
N SER A 141 3.89 6.04 -16.76
CA SER A 141 2.45 6.02 -17.09
C SER A 141 1.82 7.39 -17.35
N LYS A 142 2.37 8.47 -16.75
CA LYS A 142 1.96 9.86 -17.01
C LYS A 142 3.15 10.80 -16.89
N THR A 143 3.26 11.75 -17.80
CA THR A 143 4.36 12.73 -17.84
C THR A 143 4.42 13.59 -16.56
N VAL A 144 3.27 13.87 -15.95
CA VAL A 144 3.18 14.68 -14.72
C VAL A 144 4.00 14.11 -13.56
N TYR A 145 4.19 12.77 -13.50
CA TYR A 145 4.97 12.14 -12.43
C TYR A 145 6.49 12.33 -12.57
N ARG A 146 6.97 12.92 -13.67
CA ARG A 146 8.40 13.16 -13.93
C ARG A 146 8.76 14.62 -14.18
N ALA A 147 7.77 15.51 -14.22
CA ALA A 147 7.96 16.89 -14.66
C ALA A 147 8.61 17.81 -13.60
N GLY A 148 8.79 17.34 -12.36
CA GLY A 148 9.29 18.13 -11.24
C GLY A 148 8.18 18.46 -10.26
#